data_AF-A0A1B6G5Q9-F1
#
_entry.id   AF-A0A1B6G5Q9-F1
#
_cell.length_a   1.000
_cell.length_b   1.000
_cell.length_c   1.000
_cell.angle_alpha   90.00
_cell.angle_beta   90.00
_cell.angle_gamma   90.00
#
_symmetry.space_group_name_H-M   'P 1'
#
loop_
_entity.id
_entity.type
_entity.pdbx_description
1 polymer ?
#
loop_
_entity_poly.entity_id
_entity_poly.type
_entity_poly.pdbx_seq_one_letter_code
_entity_poly.pdbx_strand_id
1 'polypeptide(L)'
;SFLLFNNRLAIFCSIVTYVLMGNLITASIVYVVTDFFTLVRQMMSDFFPLAIGLTAEILVSIKRIETFLLYNEKRGKSTSEENGKVNPSFVNDQFEGDKVKDLPRIIGSGIDNSISHSVILKNASAKWSDETFEETLTDINIEFPKGKLTVVIGPVGSGKSSILQTILKELQLSNGFLHTSGSLS
;
A
#
# COMPACT_ATOMS: atom_id res chain seq x y z
N SER A 1 18.56 26.94 -42.18
CA SER A 1 18.93 26.87 -43.62
C SER A 1 19.14 25.44 -44.13
N PHE A 2 19.90 24.58 -43.45
CA PHE A 2 20.16 23.19 -43.87
C PHE A 2 18.89 22.32 -44.02
N LEU A 3 17.94 22.45 -43.10
CA LEU A 3 16.68 21.69 -43.13
C LEU A 3 15.74 22.10 -44.28
N LEU A 4 15.76 23.38 -44.67
CA LEU A 4 15.03 23.88 -45.85
C LEU A 4 15.67 23.39 -47.15
N PHE A 5 17.00 23.30 -47.18
CA PHE A 5 17.76 22.76 -48.32
C PHE A 5 17.48 21.26 -48.51
N ASN A 6 17.49 20.47 -47.43
CA ASN A 6 17.20 19.04 -47.49
C ASN A 6 15.80 18.75 -48.08
N ASN A 7 14.79 19.55 -47.71
CA ASN A 7 13.44 19.39 -48.27
C ASN A 7 13.40 19.66 -49.78
N ARG A 8 14.03 20.75 -50.24
CA ARG A 8 14.09 21.07 -51.68
C ARG A 8 14.88 20.04 -52.47
N LEU A 9 15.94 19.49 -51.88
CA LEU A 9 16.75 18.42 -52.47
C LEU A 9 15.95 17.12 -52.59
N ALA A 10 15.20 16.72 -51.56
CA ALA A 10 14.37 15.52 -51.59
C ALA A 10 13.28 15.59 -52.68
N ILE A 11 12.60 16.73 -52.78
CA ILE A 11 11.60 16.98 -53.84
C ILE A 11 12.28 16.96 -55.22
N PHE A 12 13.45 17.59 -55.37
CA PHE A 12 14.22 17.57 -56.61
C PHE A 12 14.62 16.15 -57.02
N CYS A 13 15.17 15.35 -56.11
CA CYS A 13 15.52 13.96 -56.36
C CYS A 13 14.30 13.11 -56.74
N SER A 14 13.16 13.31 -56.08
CA SER A 14 11.92 12.60 -56.40
C SER A 14 11.41 12.93 -57.81
N ILE A 15 11.42 14.21 -58.19
CA ILE A 15 11.03 14.66 -59.53
C ILE A 15 12.01 14.10 -60.57
N VAL A 16 13.33 14.16 -60.33
CA VAL A 16 14.36 13.63 -61.24
C VAL A 16 14.18 12.13 -61.48
N THR A 17 13.95 11.33 -60.44
CA THR A 17 13.66 9.89 -60.58
C THR A 17 12.39 9.66 -61.41
N TYR A 18 11.36 10.48 -61.22
CA TYR A 18 10.14 10.40 -62.00
C TYR A 18 10.36 10.69 -63.50
N VAL A 19 11.23 11.65 -63.85
CA VAL A 19 11.63 11.94 -65.23
C VAL A 19 12.44 10.78 -65.83
N LEU A 20 13.40 10.24 -65.06
CA LEU A 20 14.27 9.16 -65.52
C LEU A 20 13.49 7.87 -65.85
N MET A 21 12.31 7.69 -65.26
CA MET A 21 11.42 6.56 -65.55
C MET A 21 10.62 6.72 -66.86
N GLY A 22 10.85 7.80 -67.61
CA GLY A 22 10.26 8.04 -68.93
C GLY A 22 8.86 8.67 -68.90
N ASN A 23 8.39 9.12 -67.74
CA ASN A 23 7.06 9.71 -67.59
C ASN A 23 7.05 11.21 -67.94
N LEU A 24 5.95 11.67 -68.55
CA LEU A 24 5.75 13.08 -68.87
C LEU A 24 5.48 13.89 -67.59
N ILE A 25 6.29 14.93 -67.37
CA ILE A 25 6.13 15.82 -66.21
C ILE A 25 4.97 16.77 -66.48
N THR A 26 3.87 16.59 -65.76
CA THR A 26 2.76 17.56 -65.73
C THR A 26 2.81 18.34 -64.42
N ALA A 27 2.48 19.64 -64.46
CA ALA A 27 2.51 20.52 -63.29
C ALA A 27 1.64 20.02 -62.12
N SER A 28 0.55 19.29 -62.42
CA SER A 28 -0.32 18.66 -61.42
C SER A 28 0.43 17.63 -60.55
N ILE A 29 1.26 16.79 -61.15
CA ILE A 29 2.02 15.74 -60.44
C ILE A 29 3.08 16.39 -59.54
N VAL A 30 3.77 17.41 -60.04
CA VAL A 30 4.80 18.12 -59.27
C VAL A 30 4.20 18.80 -58.03
N TYR A 31 3.01 19.41 -58.18
CA TYR A 31 2.31 20.04 -57.06
C TYR A 31 1.89 19.02 -56.00
N VAL A 32 1.28 17.90 -56.42
CA VAL A 32 0.84 16.83 -55.50
C VAL A 32 2.02 16.19 -54.77
N VAL A 33 3.11 15.89 -55.48
CA VAL A 33 4.33 15.32 -54.89
C VAL A 33 4.96 16.29 -53.89
N THR A 34 5.00 17.58 -54.23
CA THR A 34 5.52 18.62 -53.33
C THR A 34 4.69 18.70 -52.05
N ASP A 35 3.37 18.74 -52.17
CA ASP A 35 2.45 18.83 -51.02
C ASP A 35 2.60 17.60 -50.11
N PHE A 36 2.57 16.40 -50.69
CA PHE A 36 2.73 15.15 -49.94
C PHE A 36 4.07 15.08 -49.20
N PHE A 37 5.18 15.42 -49.85
CA PHE A 37 6.50 15.43 -49.20
C PHE A 37 6.58 16.48 -48.09
N THR A 38 5.95 17.63 -48.26
CA THR A 38 5.93 18.66 -47.21
C THR A 38 5.16 18.21 -45.98
N LEU A 39 4.05 17.46 -46.15
CA LEU A 39 3.26 16.88 -45.05
C LEU A 39 4.02 15.75 -44.34
N VAL A 40 4.56 14.79 -45.07
CA VAL A 40 5.32 13.66 -44.48
C VAL A 40 6.51 14.17 -43.68
N ARG A 41 7.20 15.19 -44.20
CA ARG A 41 8.32 15.82 -43.48
C ARG A 41 7.88 16.42 -42.14
N GLN A 42 6.76 17.14 -42.11
CA GLN A 42 6.24 17.73 -40.87
C GLN A 42 5.88 16.64 -39.84
N MET A 43 5.31 15.53 -40.30
CA MET A 43 5.05 14.37 -39.44
C MET A 43 6.33 13.72 -38.90
N MET A 44 7.34 13.52 -39.75
CA MET A 44 8.57 12.83 -39.38
C MET A 44 9.57 13.70 -38.61
N SER A 45 9.57 15.01 -38.83
CA SER A 45 10.56 15.92 -38.23
C SER A 45 10.08 16.50 -36.91
N ASP A 46 8.78 16.76 -36.77
CA ASP A 46 8.24 17.50 -35.62
C ASP A 46 7.41 16.57 -34.72
N PHE A 47 6.43 15.86 -35.28
CA PHE A 47 5.52 15.04 -34.49
C PHE A 47 6.15 13.71 -34.06
N PHE A 48 6.96 13.07 -34.90
CA PHE A 48 7.53 11.76 -34.60
C PHE A 48 8.53 11.78 -33.43
N PRO A 49 9.52 12.70 -33.37
CA PRO A 49 10.40 12.79 -32.22
C PRO A 49 9.65 13.16 -30.93
N LEU A 50 8.66 14.05 -31.04
CA LEU A 50 7.81 14.43 -29.92
C LEU A 50 7.02 13.23 -29.37
N ALA A 51 6.42 12.43 -30.25
CA ALA A 51 5.66 11.25 -29.87
C ALA A 51 6.52 10.21 -29.15
N ILE A 52 7.76 9.99 -29.60
CA ILE A 52 8.71 9.08 -28.92
C ILE A 52 9.00 9.58 -27.50
N GLY A 53 9.28 10.88 -27.35
CA GLY A 53 9.53 11.49 -26.04
C GLY A 53 8.36 11.31 -25.07
N LEU A 54 7.15 11.69 -25.51
CA LEU A 54 5.93 11.54 -24.70
C LEU A 54 5.64 10.07 -24.34
N THR A 55 5.87 9.14 -25.28
CA THR A 55 5.67 7.72 -25.02
C THR A 55 6.65 7.20 -23.96
N ALA A 56 7.90 7.65 -23.99
CA ALA A 56 8.89 7.29 -22.97
C ALA A 56 8.49 7.80 -21.57
N GLU A 57 8.02 9.04 -21.48
CA GLU A 57 7.53 9.63 -20.22
C GLU A 57 6.32 8.88 -19.67
N ILE A 58 5.35 8.55 -20.53
CA ILE A 58 4.17 7.77 -20.16
C ILE A 58 4.59 6.38 -19.64
N LEU A 59 5.50 5.70 -20.32
CA LEU A 59 5.95 4.37 -19.93
C LEU A 59 6.63 4.35 -18.56
N VAL A 60 7.47 5.35 -18.26
CA VAL A 60 8.07 5.49 -16.93
C VAL A 60 7.00 5.77 -15.87
N SER A 61 6.00 6.59 -16.21
CA SER A 61 4.93 6.95 -15.28
C SER A 61 4.04 5.74 -14.94
N ILE A 62 3.67 4.93 -15.93
CA ILE A 62 2.91 3.68 -15.73
C ILE A 62 3.70 2.70 -14.84
N LYS A 63 5.00 2.52 -15.10
CA LYS A 63 5.85 1.64 -14.27
C LYS A 63 5.89 2.07 -12.79
N ARG A 64 5.89 3.37 -12.53
CA ARG A 64 5.85 3.90 -11.15
C ARG A 64 4.52 3.57 -10.46
N ILE A 65 3.40 3.72 -11.17
CA ILE A 65 2.08 3.38 -10.66
C ILE A 65 1.99 1.87 -10.40
N GLU A 66 2.47 1.04 -11.33
CA GLU A 66 2.54 -0.40 -11.16
C GLU A 66 3.35 -0.80 -9.92
N THR A 67 4.52 -0.20 -9.74
CA THR A 67 5.39 -0.46 -8.57
C THR A 67 4.67 -0.12 -7.26
N PHE A 68 3.89 0.97 -7.24
CA PHE A 68 3.11 1.35 -6.07
C PHE A 68 1.96 0.36 -5.80
N LEU A 69 1.22 -0.03 -6.84
CA LEU A 69 0.09 -0.96 -6.71
C LEU A 69 0.52 -2.38 -6.32
N LEU A 70 1.72 -2.81 -6.74
CA LEU A 70 2.31 -4.09 -6.36
C LEU A 70 2.99 -4.07 -4.99
N TYR A 71 3.05 -2.91 -4.32
CA TYR A 71 3.63 -2.86 -2.99
C TYR A 71 2.75 -3.61 -1.99
N ASN A 72 3.37 -4.49 -1.20
CA ASN A 72 2.63 -5.26 -0.21
C ASN A 72 1.99 -4.32 0.81
N GLU A 73 0.67 -4.43 1.00
CA GLU A 73 -0.01 -3.78 2.10
C GLU A 73 0.55 -4.35 3.41
N LYS A 74 1.07 -3.49 4.29
CA LYS A 74 1.42 -3.85 5.68
C LYS A 74 0.14 -4.02 6.51
N ARG A 75 -0.80 -4.83 6.04
CA ARG A 75 -1.99 -5.20 6.77
C ARG A 75 -1.52 -6.14 7.88
N GLY A 76 -1.66 -5.69 9.14
CA GLY A 76 -1.18 -6.41 10.31
C GLY A 76 -1.53 -7.89 10.20
N LYS A 77 -0.53 -8.77 10.36
CA LYS A 77 -0.71 -10.22 10.37
C LYS A 77 -1.93 -10.54 11.23
N SER A 78 -3.05 -10.86 10.59
CA SER A 78 -4.13 -11.55 11.25
C SER A 78 -3.58 -12.93 11.56
N THR A 79 -3.12 -13.12 12.80
CA THR A 79 -2.81 -14.43 13.35
C THR A 79 -4.07 -15.27 13.30
N SER A 80 -4.22 -15.98 12.19
CA SER A 80 -5.14 -17.09 11.98
C SER A 80 -4.36 -18.12 11.16
N GLU A 81 -3.27 -18.61 11.76
CA GLU A 81 -2.69 -19.90 11.41
C GLU A 81 -2.83 -20.78 12.65
N GLU A 82 -3.99 -21.41 12.73
CA GLU A 82 -4.28 -22.55 13.57
C GLU A 82 -3.70 -23.78 12.85
N ASN A 83 -2.67 -24.40 13.43
CA ASN A 83 -2.33 -25.80 13.13
C ASN A 83 -1.43 -26.43 14.21
N GLY A 84 -2.06 -27.22 15.08
CA GLY A 84 -1.56 -28.57 15.35
C GLY A 84 -1.05 -28.91 16.76
N LYS A 85 -1.99 -29.42 17.59
CA LYS A 85 -1.81 -30.36 18.73
C LYS A 85 -1.32 -29.70 20.03
N VAL A 86 -2.06 -29.71 21.15
CA VAL A 86 -2.47 -30.87 21.98
C VAL A 86 -3.74 -30.54 22.81
N ASN A 87 -4.76 -31.42 22.77
CA ASN A 87 -5.96 -31.47 23.65
C ASN A 87 -5.59 -31.97 25.09
N PRO A 88 -6.44 -31.97 26.16
CA PRO A 88 -7.91 -31.97 26.16
C PRO A 88 -8.65 -31.28 27.35
N SER A 89 -10.00 -31.32 27.27
CA SER A 89 -10.99 -31.26 28.38
C SER A 89 -11.08 -29.91 29.14
N PHE A 90 -12.24 -29.30 29.37
CA PHE A 90 -13.36 -29.79 30.16
C PHE A 90 -14.69 -29.05 29.84
N VAL A 91 -15.75 -29.85 29.66
CA VAL A 91 -17.15 -29.66 30.10
C VAL A 91 -17.84 -28.33 29.77
N ASN A 92 -18.68 -28.38 28.74
CA ASN A 92 -19.85 -27.50 28.60
C ASN A 92 -20.93 -27.98 29.57
N ASP A 93 -21.32 -27.15 30.52
CA ASP A 93 -22.60 -27.32 31.22
C ASP A 93 -23.47 -26.08 30.99
N GLN A 94 -24.54 -26.32 30.23
CA GLN A 94 -25.71 -25.49 30.11
C GLN A 94 -26.44 -25.52 31.44
N PHE A 95 -26.82 -24.37 32.01
CA PHE A 95 -27.85 -24.36 33.05
C PHE A 95 -28.77 -23.16 32.93
N GLU A 96 -30.03 -23.48 32.62
CA GLU A 96 -31.21 -22.66 32.80
C GLU A 96 -32.14 -23.45 33.75
N GLY A 97 -32.62 -22.81 34.83
CA GLY A 97 -33.87 -23.18 35.51
C GLY A 97 -33.84 -23.90 36.87
N ASP A 98 -34.29 -23.17 37.90
CA ASP A 98 -35.25 -23.54 38.96
C ASP A 98 -34.86 -24.37 40.23
N LYS A 99 -35.07 -23.71 41.38
CA LYS A 99 -35.54 -24.15 42.73
C LYS A 99 -34.72 -25.02 43.72
N VAL A 100 -34.37 -24.35 44.84
CA VAL A 100 -34.69 -24.62 46.27
C VAL A 100 -33.91 -25.69 47.09
N LYS A 101 -33.35 -25.18 48.22
CA LYS A 101 -33.13 -25.75 49.59
C LYS A 101 -31.83 -26.48 49.99
N ASP A 102 -31.23 -25.85 51.01
CA ASP A 102 -30.69 -26.41 52.26
C ASP A 102 -29.20 -26.86 52.38
N LEU A 103 -28.56 -26.27 53.42
CA LEU A 103 -27.35 -26.65 54.18
C LEU A 103 -25.94 -26.14 53.74
N PRO A 104 -24.96 -25.97 54.67
CA PRO A 104 -24.54 -24.65 55.14
C PRO A 104 -23.05 -24.30 54.92
N ARG A 105 -22.73 -23.01 55.17
CA ARG A 105 -21.40 -22.37 55.19
C ARG A 105 -20.27 -23.20 55.83
N ILE A 106 -19.13 -23.34 55.14
CA ILE A 106 -17.78 -23.33 55.72
C ILE A 106 -16.81 -22.60 54.77
N ILE A 107 -16.48 -21.36 55.13
CA ILE A 107 -15.18 -20.65 55.08
C ILE A 107 -14.22 -20.98 53.91
N GLY A 108 -13.92 -19.95 53.11
CA GLY A 108 -12.69 -19.87 52.32
C GLY A 108 -12.58 -18.57 51.55
N SER A 109 -11.88 -17.59 52.13
CA SER A 109 -11.08 -16.52 51.50
C SER A 109 -11.56 -15.88 50.18
N GLY A 110 -11.73 -14.56 50.18
CA GLY A 110 -12.00 -13.76 48.97
C GLY A 110 -10.87 -13.80 47.93
N ILE A 111 -11.09 -13.04 46.83
CA ILE A 111 -10.30 -12.83 45.57
C ILE A 111 -11.17 -13.32 44.38
N ASP A 112 -11.67 -12.55 43.40
CA ASP A 112 -11.45 -11.18 42.95
C ASP A 112 -12.70 -10.68 42.20
N ASN A 113 -13.04 -9.39 42.35
CA ASN A 113 -13.91 -8.70 41.41
C ASN A 113 -13.26 -8.75 40.02
N SER A 114 -13.89 -9.44 39.08
CA SER A 114 -13.46 -9.53 37.68
C SER A 114 -13.52 -8.15 37.02
N ILE A 115 -12.47 -7.35 37.19
CA ILE A 115 -12.29 -6.12 36.41
C ILE A 115 -12.07 -6.57 34.98
N SER A 116 -13.13 -6.47 34.18
CA SER A 116 -13.04 -6.73 32.75
C SER A 116 -12.13 -5.67 32.12
N HIS A 117 -11.06 -6.10 31.45
CA HIS A 117 -10.12 -5.23 30.76
C HIS A 117 -10.54 -5.04 29.29
N SER A 118 -10.43 -3.82 28.78
CA SER A 118 -10.74 -3.46 27.38
C SER A 118 -9.54 -3.68 26.47
N VAL A 119 -8.34 -3.36 26.95
CA VAL A 119 -7.09 -3.48 26.20
C VAL A 119 -6.01 -4.00 27.14
N ILE A 120 -5.22 -4.97 26.68
CA ILE A 120 -4.11 -5.57 27.44
C ILE A 120 -2.90 -5.63 26.52
N LEU A 121 -1.79 -5.02 26.95
CA LEU A 121 -0.47 -5.16 26.35
C LEU A 121 0.43 -5.91 27.34
N LYS A 122 1.00 -7.04 26.91
CA LYS A 122 1.95 -7.83 27.70
C LYS A 122 3.25 -8.02 26.94
N ASN A 123 4.36 -7.64 27.58
CA ASN A 123 5.71 -7.64 27.02
C ASN A 123 5.74 -7.09 25.59
N ALA A 124 4.99 -6.01 25.35
CA ALA A 124 4.76 -5.49 24.02
C ALA A 124 5.94 -4.63 23.57
N SER A 125 6.61 -5.06 22.51
CA SER A 125 7.62 -4.28 21.81
C SER A 125 7.17 -3.97 20.39
N ALA A 126 7.53 -2.79 19.89
CA ALA A 126 7.13 -2.35 18.56
C ALA A 126 8.18 -1.47 17.89
N LYS A 127 8.28 -1.60 16.56
CA LYS A 127 9.21 -0.86 15.70
C LYS A 127 8.52 -0.42 14.42
N TRP A 128 8.92 0.74 13.89
CA TRP A 128 8.32 1.34 12.69
C TRP A 128 8.79 0.68 11.39
N SER A 129 10.04 0.24 11.36
CA SER A 129 10.61 -0.51 10.25
C SER A 129 11.35 -1.73 10.77
N ASP A 130 11.36 -2.78 9.97
CA ASP A 130 12.14 -3.97 10.32
C ASP A 130 13.65 -3.75 10.22
N GLU A 131 14.05 -2.69 9.51
CA GLU A 131 15.42 -2.27 9.27
C GLU A 131 16.03 -1.53 10.46
N THR A 132 15.22 -0.89 11.30
CA THR A 132 15.71 -0.23 12.52
C THR A 132 15.95 -1.25 13.62
N PHE A 133 17.12 -1.21 14.23
CA PHE A 133 17.43 -1.99 15.43
C PHE A 133 16.72 -1.44 16.68
N GLU A 134 16.42 -0.14 16.70
CA GLU A 134 15.78 0.51 17.83
C GLU A 134 14.27 0.26 17.83
N GLU A 135 13.80 -0.38 18.89
CA GLU A 135 12.37 -0.48 19.17
C GLU A 135 11.87 0.84 19.75
N THR A 136 10.75 1.34 19.21
CA THR A 136 10.11 2.57 19.71
C THR A 136 9.38 2.33 21.03
N LEU A 137 8.87 1.11 21.21
CA LEU A 137 8.26 0.62 22.44
C LEU A 137 9.02 -0.64 22.85
N THR A 138 9.40 -0.75 24.12
CA THR A 138 10.15 -1.88 24.67
C THR A 138 9.43 -2.44 25.89
N ASP A 139 9.12 -3.74 25.87
CA ASP A 139 8.61 -4.52 27.00
C ASP A 139 7.45 -3.87 27.79
N ILE A 140 6.50 -3.27 27.07
CA ILE A 140 5.39 -2.54 27.68
C ILE A 140 4.35 -3.50 28.24
N ASN A 141 4.03 -3.32 29.52
CA ASN A 141 3.01 -4.07 30.26
C ASN A 141 1.95 -3.08 30.80
N ILE A 142 0.81 -2.97 30.10
CA ILE A 142 -0.26 -2.02 30.45
C ILE A 142 -1.61 -2.71 30.29
N GLU A 143 -2.49 -2.49 31.26
CA GLU A 143 -3.87 -2.99 31.24
C GLU A 143 -4.85 -1.82 31.37
N PHE A 144 -5.81 -1.73 30.45
CA PHE A 144 -6.82 -0.69 30.41
C PHE A 144 -8.18 -1.25 30.86
N PRO A 145 -8.65 -0.91 32.07
CA PRO A 145 -9.94 -1.40 32.57
C PRO A 145 -11.12 -0.89 31.74
N LYS A 146 -12.17 -1.71 31.56
CA LYS A 146 -13.40 -1.30 30.85
C LYS A 146 -14.11 -0.18 31.62
N GLY A 147 -14.65 0.79 30.88
CA GLY A 147 -15.49 1.86 31.45
C GLY A 147 -14.74 2.93 32.25
N LYS A 148 -13.40 2.97 32.21
CA LYS A 148 -12.59 3.98 32.88
C LYS A 148 -11.80 4.82 31.87
N LEU A 149 -11.60 6.09 32.21
CA LEU A 149 -10.70 6.99 31.48
C LEU A 149 -9.27 6.84 32.00
N THR A 150 -8.38 6.33 31.17
CA THR A 150 -6.94 6.24 31.46
C THR A 150 -6.19 7.31 30.68
N VAL A 151 -5.29 8.03 31.35
CA VAL A 151 -4.44 9.06 30.75
C VAL A 151 -2.99 8.58 30.75
N VAL A 152 -2.33 8.64 29.59
CA VAL A 152 -0.90 8.33 29.44
C VAL A 152 -0.12 9.63 29.31
N ILE A 153 0.85 9.86 30.20
CA ILE A 153 1.70 11.06 30.21
C ILE A 153 3.19 10.69 30.12
N GLY A 154 4.01 11.61 29.61
CA GLY A 154 5.45 11.38 29.46
C GLY A 154 6.12 12.42 28.55
N PRO A 155 7.46 12.51 28.56
CA PRO A 155 8.23 13.51 27.79
C PRO A 155 8.06 13.35 26.28
N VAL A 156 8.39 14.38 25.50
CA VAL A 156 8.36 14.31 24.03
C VAL A 156 9.28 13.18 23.55
N GLY A 157 8.82 12.36 22.58
CA GLY A 157 9.57 11.22 22.08
C GLY A 157 9.42 9.91 22.87
N SER A 158 8.69 9.90 24.00
CA SER A 158 8.55 8.70 24.85
C SER A 158 7.63 7.58 24.32
N GLY A 159 7.22 7.63 23.04
CA GLY A 159 6.38 6.59 22.44
C GLY A 159 4.88 6.62 22.77
N LYS A 160 4.34 7.67 23.40
CA LYS A 160 2.89 7.78 23.72
C LYS A 160 1.97 7.56 22.50
N SER A 161 2.25 8.27 21.41
CA SER A 161 1.50 8.11 20.16
C SER A 161 1.69 6.72 19.56
N SER A 162 2.90 6.16 19.68
CA SER A 162 3.19 4.80 19.25
C SER A 162 2.38 3.76 20.01
N ILE A 163 2.18 3.91 21.34
CA ILE A 163 1.30 3.04 22.12
C ILE A 163 -0.12 3.07 21.56
N LEU A 164 -0.64 4.27 21.26
CA LEU A 164 -1.96 4.41 20.65
C LEU A 164 -2.02 3.71 19.29
N GLN A 165 -1.01 3.91 18.43
CA GLN A 165 -0.96 3.28 17.11
C GLN A 165 -0.80 1.75 17.17
N THR A 166 -0.16 1.23 18.21
CA THR A 166 -0.15 -0.22 18.50
C THR A 166 -1.54 -0.72 18.85
N ILE A 167 -2.29 0.00 19.69
CA ILE A 167 -3.68 -0.37 20.04
C ILE A 167 -4.59 -0.33 18.81
N LEU A 168 -4.41 0.65 17.92
CA LEU A 168 -5.12 0.77 16.64
C LEU A 168 -4.66 -0.26 15.58
N LYS A 169 -3.65 -1.07 15.88
CA LYS A 169 -3.02 -2.04 14.96
C LYS A 169 -2.35 -1.40 13.73
N GLU A 170 -2.05 -0.12 13.77
CA GLU A 170 -1.25 0.57 12.73
C GLU A 170 0.24 0.29 12.90
N LEU A 171 0.71 0.27 14.16
CA LEU A 171 2.08 -0.09 14.50
C LEU A 171 2.12 -1.56 14.93
N GLN A 172 2.74 -2.40 14.09
CA GLN A 172 2.84 -3.83 14.34
C GLN A 172 3.77 -4.13 15.53
N LEU A 173 3.39 -5.11 16.34
CA LEU A 173 4.24 -5.61 17.42
C LEU A 173 5.39 -6.44 16.83
N SER A 174 6.62 -6.18 17.27
CA SER A 174 7.76 -7.05 17.05
C SER A 174 7.69 -8.27 17.97
N ASN A 175 7.36 -8.03 19.25
CA ASN A 175 7.25 -9.05 20.30
C ASN A 175 6.08 -8.73 21.24
N GLY A 176 5.64 -9.76 21.96
CA GLY A 176 4.59 -9.65 22.98
C GLY A 176 3.18 -9.87 22.46
N PHE A 177 2.21 -9.43 23.24
CA PHE A 177 0.80 -9.71 23.03
C PHE A 177 -0.06 -8.47 23.24
N LEU A 178 -0.95 -8.20 22.28
CA LEU A 178 -2.00 -7.18 22.37
C LEU A 178 -3.37 -7.86 22.26
N HIS A 179 -4.21 -7.65 23.28
CA HIS A 179 -5.61 -8.02 23.26
C HIS A 179 -6.48 -6.78 23.33
N THR A 180 -7.48 -6.69 22.45
CA THR A 180 -8.46 -5.60 22.39
C THR A 180 -9.86 -6.21 22.38
N SER A 181 -10.68 -5.83 23.35
CA SER A 181 -12.09 -6.24 23.45
C SER A 181 -12.98 -5.18 22.81
N GLY A 182 -13.44 -5.45 21.59
CA GLY A 182 -14.33 -4.58 20.82
C GLY A 182 -13.93 -4.55 19.33
N SER A 183 -14.82 -4.05 18.46
CA SER A 183 -14.46 -3.73 17.09
C SER A 183 -14.02 -2.27 17.01
N LEU A 184 -12.87 -2.03 16.40
CA LEU A 184 -12.50 -0.70 15.94
C LEU A 184 -13.33 -0.43 14.67
N SER A 185 -14.16 0.61 14.68
CA SER A 185 -15.02 1.01 13.55
C SER A 185 -14.58 2.35 13.00
#